data_AF-A0A451AMY1-F1
#
_entry.id   AF-A0A451AMY1-F1
#
_cell.length_a   1.000
_cell.length_b   1.000
_cell.length_c   1.000
_cell.angle_alpha   90.00
_cell.angle_beta   90.00
_cell.angle_gamma   90.00
#
_symmetry.space_group_name_H-M   'P 1'
#
loop_
_entity.id
_entity.type
_entity.pdbx_description
1 polymer ?
#
loop_
_entity_poly.entity_id
_entity_poly.type
_entity_poly.pdbx_seq_one_letter_code
_entity_poly.pdbx_strand_id
1 'polypeptide(L)'
;MQPLHFRFWHGELPRQSELPDLDLVIIDDTQRACLVLELKAFIAPAEPREMLEKSKEIERGISQIKLLREAFRLEPLLVTEPLGIDENYDVLFVVASETFIGVANIQDETVPVVRVSHLTRRLLAEKSLSTVCRWLRAREYLPVEGKHFEVKDFLAHVGDWKIQWYGIKPTIADNYL
;
A
#
# COMPACT_ATOMS: atom_id res chain seq x y z
N MET A 1 24.49 -11.45 13.31
CA MET A 1 23.22 -10.98 12.71
C MET A 1 22.31 -12.18 12.57
N GLN A 2 21.12 -12.20 13.17
CA GLN A 2 20.14 -13.25 12.90
C GLN A 2 19.46 -12.96 11.56
N PRO A 3 19.35 -13.94 10.65
CA PRO A 3 18.63 -13.79 9.40
C PRO A 3 17.13 -13.63 9.68
N LEU A 4 16.46 -12.75 8.91
CA LEU A 4 15.01 -12.71 8.86
C LEU A 4 14.52 -13.96 8.15
N HIS A 5 13.72 -14.78 8.82
CA HIS A 5 13.13 -15.98 8.24
C HIS A 5 11.77 -15.64 7.62
N PHE A 6 11.80 -14.89 6.52
CA PHE A 6 10.61 -14.68 5.70
C PHE A 6 10.54 -15.73 4.60
N ARG A 7 9.35 -16.31 4.41
CA ARG A 7 9.02 -17.07 3.20
C ARG A 7 8.30 -16.16 2.22
N PHE A 8 8.49 -16.44 0.95
CA PHE A 8 7.84 -15.72 -0.14
C PHE A 8 7.04 -16.70 -0.98
N TRP A 9 5.91 -16.23 -1.51
CA TRP A 9 5.06 -16.99 -2.43
C TRP A 9 4.48 -16.06 -3.50
N HIS A 10 4.25 -16.59 -4.69
CA HIS A 10 3.55 -15.90 -5.77
C HIS A 10 2.87 -16.92 -6.68
N GLY A 11 1.79 -16.51 -7.36
CA GLY A 11 1.11 -17.31 -8.37
C GLY A 11 -0.40 -17.39 -8.22
N GLU A 12 -0.98 -18.31 -9.00
CA GLU A 12 -2.42 -18.55 -9.08
C GLU A 12 -2.93 -19.34 -7.88
N LEU A 13 -4.11 -18.98 -7.37
CA LEU A 13 -4.78 -19.77 -6.34
C LEU A 13 -5.43 -21.02 -6.99
N PRO A 14 -5.18 -22.22 -6.45
CA PRO A 14 -5.79 -23.43 -6.99
C PRO A 14 -7.31 -23.39 -6.79
N ARG A 15 -8.06 -23.94 -7.76
CA ARG A 15 -9.52 -24.20 -7.73
C ARG A 15 -10.47 -23.03 -8.02
N GLN A 16 -10.01 -21.83 -8.37
CA GLN A 16 -10.91 -20.76 -8.86
C GLN A 16 -10.25 -19.89 -9.94
N SER A 17 -10.60 -20.12 -11.21
CA SER A 17 -10.07 -19.36 -12.37
C SER A 17 -10.54 -17.90 -12.46
N GLU A 18 -11.40 -17.46 -11.53
CA GLU A 18 -11.96 -16.10 -11.51
C GLU A 18 -11.30 -15.19 -10.46
N LEU A 19 -10.48 -15.74 -9.57
CA LEU A 19 -9.75 -14.92 -8.60
C LEU A 19 -8.48 -14.34 -9.22
N PRO A 20 -8.07 -13.13 -8.79
CA PRO A 20 -6.77 -12.60 -9.15
C PRO A 20 -5.62 -13.46 -8.64
N ASP A 21 -4.52 -13.45 -9.35
CA ASP A 21 -3.25 -14.04 -8.91
C ASP A 21 -2.71 -13.26 -7.70
N LEU A 22 -1.87 -13.90 -6.88
CA LEU A 22 -1.12 -13.19 -5.84
C LEU A 22 0.27 -12.83 -6.39
N ASP A 23 0.52 -11.55 -6.62
CA ASP A 23 1.81 -11.08 -7.14
C ASP A 23 2.97 -11.37 -6.18
N LEU A 24 2.76 -11.11 -4.89
CA LEU A 24 3.74 -11.42 -3.85
C LEU A 24 3.07 -11.62 -2.49
N VAL A 25 3.47 -12.66 -1.79
CA VAL A 25 3.10 -12.90 -0.39
C VAL A 25 4.38 -13.00 0.43
N ILE A 26 4.42 -12.28 1.56
CA ILE A 26 5.50 -12.34 2.55
C ILE A 26 4.93 -13.01 3.80
N ILE A 27 5.59 -14.06 4.28
CA ILE A 27 5.11 -14.86 5.41
C ILE A 27 6.20 -14.90 6.48
N ASP A 28 5.82 -14.64 7.73
CA ASP A 28 6.65 -14.79 8.91
C ASP A 28 6.02 -15.83 9.84
N ASP A 29 6.57 -17.05 9.80
CA ASP A 29 6.06 -18.18 10.59
C ASP A 29 6.30 -17.99 12.10
N THR A 30 7.29 -17.16 12.48
CA THR A 30 7.62 -16.91 13.89
C THR A 30 6.61 -15.99 14.55
N GLN A 31 6.12 -15.00 13.80
CA GLN A 31 5.13 -14.03 14.26
C GLN A 31 3.70 -14.38 13.84
N ARG A 32 3.52 -15.45 13.06
CA ARG A 32 2.25 -15.84 12.42
C ARG A 32 1.62 -14.65 11.70
N ALA A 33 2.42 -13.98 10.87
CA ALA A 33 1.98 -12.84 10.07
C ALA A 33 2.10 -13.17 8.58
N CYS A 34 1.13 -12.71 7.79
CA CYS A 34 1.11 -12.88 6.35
C CYS A 34 0.72 -11.56 5.69
N LEU A 35 1.51 -11.12 4.73
CA LEU A 35 1.28 -9.90 3.97
C LEU A 35 1.14 -10.26 2.50
N VAL A 36 -0.09 -10.14 1.98
CA VAL A 36 -0.45 -10.34 0.58
C VAL A 36 -0.36 -8.99 -0.14
N LEU A 37 0.40 -8.95 -1.22
CA LEU A 37 0.70 -7.75 -1.99
C LEU A 37 0.20 -7.91 -3.43
N GLU A 38 -0.63 -6.98 -3.86
CA GLU A 38 -0.87 -6.68 -5.28
C GLU A 38 0.15 -5.61 -5.70
N LEU A 39 0.99 -5.91 -6.67
CA LEU A 39 2.10 -5.08 -7.11
C LEU A 39 1.73 -4.27 -8.35
N LYS A 40 1.91 -2.94 -8.27
CA LYS A 40 1.71 -2.04 -9.40
C LYS A 40 3.02 -1.36 -9.80
N ALA A 41 3.57 -1.79 -10.93
CA ALA A 41 4.78 -1.22 -11.51
C ALA A 41 4.44 -0.40 -12.76
N PHE A 42 4.68 0.90 -12.70
CA PHE A 42 4.54 1.81 -13.83
C PHE A 42 5.37 3.08 -13.60
N ILE A 43 5.66 3.80 -14.68
CA ILE A 43 6.38 5.07 -14.62
C ILE A 43 5.53 6.12 -13.89
N ALA A 44 6.17 6.91 -13.03
CA ALA A 44 5.50 7.97 -12.28
C ALA A 44 4.81 8.95 -13.25
N PRO A 45 3.54 9.32 -13.02
CA PRO A 45 2.85 10.27 -13.89
C PRO A 45 3.50 11.66 -13.79
N ALA A 46 3.73 12.29 -14.93
CA ALA A 46 4.25 13.66 -15.02
C ALA A 46 3.13 14.67 -15.34
N GLU A 47 2.02 14.21 -15.91
CA GLU A 47 0.89 15.05 -16.32
C GLU A 47 -0.42 14.65 -15.64
N PRO A 48 -1.37 15.58 -15.46
CA PRO A 48 -2.68 15.27 -14.85
C PRO A 48 -3.44 14.15 -15.56
N ARG A 49 -3.31 14.03 -16.88
CA ARG A 49 -3.95 12.94 -17.65
C ARG A 49 -3.40 11.58 -17.27
N GLU A 50 -2.08 11.47 -17.16
CA GLU A 50 -1.40 10.25 -16.71
C GLU A 50 -1.74 9.94 -15.26
N MET A 51 -1.87 10.96 -14.39
CA MET A 51 -2.31 10.75 -13.00
C MET A 51 -3.67 10.06 -12.94
N LEU A 52 -4.64 10.47 -13.79
CA LEU A 52 -5.95 9.82 -13.86
C LEU A 52 -5.85 8.39 -14.38
N GLU A 53 -5.05 8.15 -15.42
CA GLU A 53 -4.84 6.81 -15.97
C GLU A 53 -4.21 5.87 -14.92
N LYS A 54 -3.11 6.29 -14.30
CA LYS A 54 -2.41 5.48 -13.30
C LYS A 54 -3.24 5.29 -12.03
N SER A 55 -4.11 6.24 -11.69
CA SER A 55 -5.05 6.07 -10.59
C SER A 55 -6.09 4.97 -10.87
N LYS A 56 -6.49 4.76 -12.13
CA LYS A 56 -7.35 3.62 -12.50
C LYS A 56 -6.63 2.28 -12.32
N GLU A 57 -5.32 2.22 -12.56
CA GLU A 57 -4.55 1.00 -12.30
C GLU A 57 -4.48 0.69 -10.80
N ILE A 58 -4.34 1.71 -9.95
CA ILE A 58 -4.40 1.52 -8.50
C ILE A 58 -5.82 1.11 -8.06
N GLU A 59 -6.87 1.74 -8.59
CA GLU A 59 -8.27 1.38 -8.33
C GLU A 59 -8.58 -0.08 -8.70
N ARG A 60 -8.03 -0.56 -9.83
CA ARG A 60 -8.08 -1.98 -10.20
C ARG A 60 -7.38 -2.87 -9.18
N GLY A 61 -6.17 -2.49 -8.74
CA GLY A 61 -5.45 -3.22 -7.69
C GLY A 61 -6.24 -3.32 -6.39
N ILE A 62 -6.86 -2.22 -5.95
CA ILE A 62 -7.75 -2.21 -4.78
C ILE A 62 -8.93 -3.17 -4.99
N SER A 63 -9.53 -3.17 -6.19
CA SER A 63 -10.64 -4.05 -6.52
C SER A 63 -10.23 -5.53 -6.47
N GLN A 64 -9.07 -5.88 -7.02
CA GLN A 64 -8.49 -7.24 -6.96
C GLN A 64 -8.25 -7.67 -5.51
N ILE A 65 -7.63 -6.81 -4.69
CA ILE A 65 -7.42 -7.08 -3.27
C ILE A 65 -8.74 -7.28 -2.52
N LYS A 66 -9.78 -6.49 -2.83
CA LYS A 66 -11.10 -6.68 -2.21
C LYS A 66 -11.72 -8.04 -2.56
N LEU A 67 -11.59 -8.49 -3.81
CA LEU A 67 -12.05 -9.82 -4.23
C LEU A 67 -11.30 -10.92 -3.47
N LEU A 68 -9.97 -10.82 -3.40
CA LEU A 68 -9.14 -11.78 -2.65
C LEU A 68 -9.49 -11.81 -1.16
N ARG A 69 -9.67 -10.63 -0.54
CA ARG A 69 -10.04 -10.53 0.87
C ARG A 69 -11.42 -11.11 1.13
N GLU A 70 -12.37 -10.91 0.23
CA GLU A 70 -13.71 -11.48 0.35
C GLU A 70 -13.70 -13.00 0.16
N ALA A 71 -12.94 -13.50 -0.82
CA ALA A 71 -12.73 -14.93 -1.01
C ALA A 71 -12.09 -15.58 0.22
N PHE A 72 -11.05 -14.94 0.78
CA PHE A 72 -10.44 -15.38 2.05
C PHE A 72 -11.43 -15.38 3.21
N ARG A 73 -12.33 -14.40 3.29
CA ARG A 73 -13.36 -14.35 4.34
C ARG A 73 -14.38 -15.47 4.21
N LEU A 74 -14.76 -15.83 2.99
CA LEU A 74 -15.78 -16.86 2.71
C LEU A 74 -15.20 -18.27 2.78
N GLU A 75 -14.00 -18.48 2.25
CA GLU A 75 -13.31 -19.76 2.17
C GLU A 75 -11.82 -19.58 2.48
N PRO A 76 -11.44 -19.47 3.77
CA PRO A 76 -10.05 -19.19 4.16
C PRO A 76 -9.04 -20.20 3.59
N LEU A 77 -9.41 -21.48 3.55
CA LEU A 77 -8.56 -22.58 3.06
C LEU A 77 -8.09 -22.37 1.63
N LEU A 78 -8.88 -21.68 0.80
CA LEU A 78 -8.52 -21.35 -0.59
C LEU A 78 -7.22 -20.55 -0.67
N VAL A 79 -6.97 -19.69 0.30
CA VAL A 79 -5.77 -18.85 0.38
C VAL A 79 -4.74 -19.46 1.34
N THR A 80 -5.15 -20.08 2.45
CA THR A 80 -4.19 -20.56 3.46
C THR A 80 -3.48 -21.86 3.06
N GLU A 81 -4.17 -22.80 2.39
CA GLU A 81 -3.56 -24.08 1.98
C GLU A 81 -2.37 -23.89 1.02
N PRO A 82 -2.48 -23.09 -0.07
CA PRO A 82 -1.36 -22.88 -1.00
C PRO A 82 -0.16 -22.19 -0.35
N LEU A 83 -0.42 -21.34 0.65
CA LEU A 83 0.61 -20.59 1.38
C LEU A 83 1.26 -21.42 2.51
N GLY A 84 0.65 -22.56 2.86
CA GLY A 84 1.08 -23.39 4.00
C GLY A 84 0.93 -22.66 5.33
N ILE A 85 -0.13 -21.87 5.49
CA ILE A 85 -0.48 -21.18 6.73
C ILE A 85 -1.81 -21.72 7.28
N ASP A 86 -2.17 -21.33 8.50
CA ASP A 86 -3.41 -21.72 9.18
C ASP A 86 -4.20 -20.51 9.68
N GLU A 87 -5.35 -20.75 10.31
CA GLU A 87 -6.26 -19.71 10.81
C GLU A 87 -5.65 -18.83 11.91
N ASN A 88 -4.51 -19.19 12.49
CA ASN A 88 -3.84 -18.38 13.50
C ASN A 88 -2.93 -17.31 12.90
N TYR A 89 -2.80 -17.24 11.57
CA TYR A 89 -2.03 -16.20 10.90
C TYR A 89 -2.84 -14.90 10.79
N ASP A 90 -2.19 -13.81 11.14
CA ASP A 90 -2.69 -12.47 10.88
C ASP A 90 -2.41 -12.08 9.42
N VAL A 91 -3.43 -12.20 8.57
CA VAL A 91 -3.33 -11.91 7.13
C VAL A 91 -3.72 -10.47 6.83
N LEU A 92 -2.86 -9.74 6.12
CA LEU A 92 -3.13 -8.39 5.63
C LEU A 92 -2.98 -8.35 4.11
N PHE A 93 -3.96 -7.74 3.43
CA PHE A 93 -3.95 -7.54 1.99
C PHE A 93 -3.68 -6.06 1.68
N VAL A 94 -2.71 -5.77 0.82
CA VAL A 94 -2.21 -4.42 0.51
C VAL A 94 -1.92 -4.28 -0.97
N VAL A 95 -2.10 -3.08 -1.51
CA VAL A 95 -1.56 -2.71 -2.83
C VAL A 95 -0.22 -2.01 -2.62
N ALA A 96 0.82 -2.47 -3.27
CA ALA A 96 2.13 -1.82 -3.26
C ALA A 96 2.48 -1.30 -4.66
N SER A 97 2.68 0.00 -4.79
CA SER A 97 3.08 0.63 -6.06
C SER A 97 4.54 1.07 -6.04
N GLU A 98 5.24 0.90 -7.14
CA GLU A 98 6.62 1.35 -7.26
C GLU A 98 6.74 2.88 -7.16
N THR A 99 5.85 3.62 -7.84
CA THR A 99 6.06 5.05 -8.08
C THR A 99 4.91 5.95 -7.68
N PHE A 100 3.66 5.49 -7.59
CA PHE A 100 2.53 6.38 -7.33
C PHE A 100 1.34 5.62 -6.74
N ILE A 101 0.83 6.09 -5.62
CA ILE A 101 -0.23 5.42 -4.85
C ILE A 101 -1.64 5.85 -5.26
N GLY A 102 -1.77 6.67 -6.31
CA GLY A 102 -3.06 7.20 -6.76
C GLY A 102 -3.43 8.55 -6.14
N VAL A 103 -4.44 9.20 -6.71
CA VAL A 103 -5.04 10.43 -6.16
C VAL A 103 -5.93 10.14 -4.96
N ALA A 104 -6.31 11.17 -4.20
CA ALA A 104 -7.04 11.00 -2.93
C ALA A 104 -8.39 10.26 -3.09
N ASN A 105 -9.15 10.51 -4.16
CA ASN A 105 -10.49 9.96 -4.33
C ASN A 105 -10.53 8.48 -4.74
N ILE A 106 -9.39 7.86 -5.06
CA ILE A 106 -9.32 6.42 -5.33
C ILE A 106 -8.83 5.63 -4.10
N GLN A 107 -8.38 6.31 -3.04
CA GLN A 107 -7.96 5.64 -1.82
C GLN A 107 -9.16 4.95 -1.17
N ASP A 108 -8.92 3.75 -0.66
CA ASP A 108 -9.91 2.99 0.08
C ASP A 108 -9.46 2.88 1.53
N GLU A 109 -10.33 3.12 2.51
CA GLU A 109 -9.98 3.07 3.94
C GLU A 109 -9.59 1.67 4.42
N THR A 110 -10.11 0.63 3.78
CA THR A 110 -9.94 -0.76 4.19
C THR A 110 -8.76 -1.45 3.50
N VAL A 111 -8.27 -0.91 2.39
CA VAL A 111 -7.12 -1.44 1.63
C VAL A 111 -5.97 -0.43 1.67
N PRO A 112 -4.88 -0.72 2.38
CA PRO A 112 -3.69 0.12 2.33
C PRO A 112 -3.09 0.12 0.91
N VAL A 113 -2.70 1.30 0.44
CA VAL A 113 -1.94 1.50 -0.80
C VAL A 113 -0.65 2.22 -0.44
N VAL A 114 0.49 1.54 -0.60
CA VAL A 114 1.80 2.02 -0.13
C VAL A 114 2.83 2.04 -1.25
N ARG A 115 3.85 2.90 -1.15
CA ARG A 115 5.01 2.81 -2.05
C ARG A 115 5.89 1.63 -1.67
N VAL A 116 6.35 0.86 -2.65
CA VAL A 116 7.29 -0.26 -2.45
C VAL A 116 8.54 0.21 -1.69
N SER A 117 9.06 1.41 -2.00
CA SER A 117 10.21 1.98 -1.30
C SER A 117 9.96 2.21 0.20
N HIS A 118 8.77 2.66 0.58
CA HIS A 118 8.40 2.88 1.99
C HIS A 118 8.25 1.54 2.71
N LEU A 119 7.58 0.56 2.07
CA LEU A 119 7.41 -0.78 2.61
C LEU A 119 8.76 -1.50 2.83
N THR A 120 9.64 -1.50 1.82
CA THR A 120 10.96 -2.12 1.91
C THR A 120 11.80 -1.50 3.03
N ARG A 121 11.82 -0.18 3.15
CA ARG A 121 12.54 0.50 4.23
C ARG A 121 12.00 0.11 5.60
N ARG A 122 10.66 0.02 5.75
CA ARG A 122 10.02 -0.40 7.01
C ARG A 122 10.35 -1.84 7.37
N LEU A 123 10.31 -2.77 6.40
CA LEU A 123 10.69 -4.16 6.59
C LEU A 123 12.16 -4.31 7.05
N LEU A 124 13.06 -3.54 6.44
CA LEU A 124 14.49 -3.53 6.81
C LEU A 124 14.75 -2.96 8.21
N ALA A 125 13.95 -1.97 8.63
CA ALA A 125 14.07 -1.31 9.93
C ALA A 125 13.48 -2.14 11.09
N GLU A 126 12.22 -2.56 10.97
CA GLU A 126 11.47 -3.18 12.07
C GLU A 126 11.79 -4.65 12.27
N LYS A 127 12.28 -5.34 11.23
CA LYS A 127 12.62 -6.79 11.28
C LYS A 127 11.48 -7.68 11.81
N SER A 128 10.24 -7.19 11.73
CA SER A 128 9.03 -7.82 12.26
C SER A 128 7.89 -7.56 11.29
N LEU A 129 7.39 -8.63 10.66
CA LEU A 129 6.30 -8.51 9.71
C LEU A 129 5.00 -8.05 10.40
N SER A 130 4.71 -8.53 11.61
CA SER A 130 3.53 -8.11 12.38
C SER A 130 3.54 -6.60 12.70
N THR A 131 4.70 -6.02 13.02
CA THR A 131 4.84 -4.57 13.26
C THR A 131 4.63 -3.78 11.96
N VAL A 132 5.13 -4.29 10.83
CA VAL A 132 4.89 -3.70 9.51
C VAL A 132 3.41 -3.76 9.14
N CYS A 133 2.72 -4.88 9.38
CA CYS A 133 1.28 -5.00 9.15
C CYS A 133 0.48 -4.00 10.00
N ARG A 134 0.87 -3.78 11.26
CA ARG A 134 0.24 -2.76 12.12
C ARG A 134 0.43 -1.35 11.57
N TRP A 135 1.65 -1.01 11.15
CA TRP A 135 1.99 0.28 10.52
C TRP A 135 1.18 0.52 9.24
N LEU A 136 1.01 -0.51 8.40
CA LEU A 136 0.18 -0.46 7.19
C LEU A 136 -1.30 -0.23 7.52
N ARG A 137 -1.87 -0.97 8.49
CA ARG A 137 -3.27 -0.80 8.92
C ARG A 137 -3.53 0.59 9.49
N ALA A 138 -2.58 1.12 10.26
CA ALA A 138 -2.65 2.45 10.84
C ALA A 138 -2.39 3.58 9.83
N ARG A 139 -2.01 3.25 8.59
CA ARG A 139 -1.66 4.21 7.53
C ARG A 139 -0.60 5.23 7.95
N GLU A 140 0.30 4.81 8.83
CA GLU A 140 1.41 5.63 9.34
C GLU A 140 2.48 5.92 8.27
N TYR A 141 2.30 5.41 7.05
CA TYR A 141 3.08 5.71 5.86
C TYR A 141 2.58 6.95 5.12
N LEU A 142 1.50 7.58 5.56
CA LEU A 142 0.99 8.81 4.96
C LEU A 142 1.52 10.04 5.70
N PRO A 143 1.77 11.14 4.99
CA PRO A 143 2.11 12.41 5.63
C PRO A 143 0.90 12.93 6.44
N VAL A 144 1.19 13.60 7.56
CA VAL A 144 0.21 14.08 8.54
C VAL A 144 0.40 15.59 8.66
N GLU A 145 -0.65 16.36 8.40
CA GLU A 145 -0.62 17.81 8.56
C GLU A 145 -0.31 18.21 10.01
N GLY A 146 0.46 19.28 10.21
CA GLY A 146 0.93 19.75 11.51
C GLY A 146 2.11 18.96 12.09
N LYS A 147 2.37 17.74 11.58
CA LYS A 147 3.55 16.95 11.96
C LYS A 147 4.60 16.92 10.86
N HIS A 148 4.16 16.61 9.64
CA HIS A 148 5.01 16.32 8.48
C HIS A 148 5.03 17.47 7.47
N PHE A 149 3.91 18.20 7.38
CA PHE A 149 3.79 19.41 6.57
C PHE A 149 2.79 20.39 7.18
N GLU A 150 2.88 21.66 6.78
CA GLU A 150 1.89 22.69 7.02
C GLU A 150 1.28 23.14 5.69
N VAL A 151 -0.04 23.33 5.65
CA VAL A 151 -0.70 24.04 4.56
C VAL A 151 -0.69 25.54 4.89
N LYS A 152 -0.23 26.35 3.93
CA LYS A 152 -0.22 27.81 4.06
C LYS A 152 -1.00 28.44 2.93
N ASP A 153 -2.09 29.09 3.29
CA ASP A 153 -2.82 29.94 2.36
C ASP A 153 -2.00 31.19 2.06
N PHE A 154 -1.98 31.60 0.80
CA PHE A 154 -1.42 32.87 0.39
C PHE A 154 -2.25 33.46 -0.75
N LEU A 155 -2.25 34.79 -0.80
CA LEU A 155 -2.89 35.51 -1.88
C LEU A 155 -1.87 35.73 -2.99
N ALA A 156 -2.04 35.04 -4.11
CA ALA A 156 -1.25 35.25 -5.31
C ALA A 156 -1.82 36.43 -6.11
N HIS A 157 -0.94 37.26 -6.66
CA HIS A 157 -1.31 38.36 -7.53
C HIS A 157 -0.85 38.05 -8.97
N VAL A 158 -1.77 38.09 -9.92
CA VAL A 158 -1.48 37.94 -11.36
C VAL A 158 -2.02 39.18 -12.07
N GLY A 159 -1.18 40.20 -12.20
CA GLY A 159 -1.65 41.54 -12.58
C GLY A 159 -2.60 42.09 -11.51
N ASP A 160 -3.80 42.51 -11.94
CA ASP A 160 -4.87 43.00 -11.04
C ASP A 160 -5.70 41.88 -10.40
N TRP A 161 -5.49 40.62 -10.82
CA TRP A 161 -6.22 39.48 -10.30
C TRP A 161 -5.63 38.99 -8.98
N LYS A 162 -6.49 38.76 -8.00
CA LYS A 162 -6.17 38.15 -6.70
C LYS A 162 -6.68 36.72 -6.70
N ILE A 163 -5.77 35.78 -6.55
CA ILE A 163 -6.08 34.34 -6.49
C ILE A 163 -5.72 33.85 -5.10
N GLN A 164 -6.71 33.30 -4.40
CA GLN A 164 -6.43 32.57 -3.16
C GLN A 164 -5.84 31.22 -3.53
N TRP A 165 -4.64 30.94 -3.03
CA TRP A 165 -3.91 29.72 -3.31
C TRP A 165 -3.36 29.14 -2.00
N TYR A 166 -2.93 27.88 -2.04
CA TYR A 166 -2.26 27.25 -0.91
C TYR A 166 -0.92 26.66 -1.33
N GLY A 167 0.04 26.70 -0.42
CA GLY A 167 1.33 26.02 -0.52
C GLY A 167 1.46 24.96 0.56
N ILE A 168 2.23 23.91 0.27
CA ILE A 168 2.59 22.90 1.25
C ILE A 168 4.04 23.16 1.66
N LYS A 169 4.28 23.34 2.97
CA LYS A 169 5.61 23.50 3.53
C LYS A 169 5.99 22.26 4.34
N PRO A 170 7.07 21.55 4.00
CA PRO A 170 7.56 20.44 4.84
C PRO A 170 8.03 20.99 6.20
N THR A 171 7.62 20.35 7.29
CA THR A 171 8.01 20.72 8.66
C THR A 171 9.18 19.89 9.18
N ILE A 172 9.47 18.76 8.53
CA ILE A 172 10.63 17.93 8.81
C ILE A 172 11.47 17.75 7.54
N ALA A 173 12.78 17.63 7.71
CA ALA A 173 13.72 17.37 6.62
C ALA A 173 13.71 15.89 6.17
N ASP A 174 12.72 15.12 6.60
CA ASP A 174 12.62 13.71 6.25
C ASP A 174 12.02 13.59 4.85
N ASN A 175 12.83 13.16 3.89
CA ASN A 175 12.47 13.08 2.48
C ASN A 175 11.45 11.96 2.16
N TYR A 176 10.95 11.21 3.16
CA TYR A 176 10.39 9.87 2.94
C TYR A 176 9.27 9.46 3.89
N LEU A 177 8.52 10.41 4.44
CA LEU A 177 7.15 10.09 4.88
C LEU A 177 6.25 9.90 3.68
#